data_AF-A0A527A2T9-F1
#
_entry.id   AF-A0A527A2T9-F1
#
_cell.length_a   1.000
_cell.length_b   1.000
_cell.length_c   1.000
_cell.angle_alpha   90.00
_cell.angle_beta   90.00
_cell.angle_gamma   90.00
#
_symmetry.space_group_name_H-M   'P 1'
#
loop_
_entity.id
_entity.type
_entity.pdbx_description
1 polymer ?
#
loop_
_entity_poly.entity_id
_entity_poly.type
_entity_poly.pdbx_seq_one_letter_code
_entity_poly.pdbx_strand_id
1 'polypeptide(L)'
;MERNARAVLLPAIDSLELTDDLKRYFDEGGRSLLLGETRAEYVSRRMSDARRASERAEDFRRLADEVATRANRVLIALDQEPTGIERLHGLAPRLGGRAELLSMPDETIRQRAHVIGRKARELGVGMFLGPVVDVLTGRNPWLHGRTLDTDARQVARITRAFISGIQSAGIVATAKHFPGHHDITGDPAIELADVRGT
;
A
#
# COMPACT_ATOMS: atom_id res chain seq x y z
N MET A 1 -15.60 1.46 -25.52
CA MET A 1 -14.50 0.49 -25.28
C MET A 1 -13.36 1.15 -24.52
N GLU A 2 -12.85 2.30 -24.97
CA GLU A 2 -11.70 2.99 -24.36
C GLU A 2 -11.87 3.40 -22.88
N ARG A 3 -13.04 3.92 -22.48
CA ARG A 3 -13.32 4.24 -21.06
C ARG A 3 -13.20 3.00 -20.15
N ASN A 4 -13.59 1.83 -20.64
CA ASN A 4 -13.49 0.58 -19.87
C ASN A 4 -12.04 0.10 -19.82
N ALA A 5 -11.26 0.32 -20.87
CA ALA A 5 -9.82 0.02 -20.87
C ALA A 5 -9.07 0.87 -19.84
N ARG A 6 -9.40 2.16 -19.70
CA ARG A 6 -8.77 3.03 -18.68
C ARG A 6 -9.19 2.70 -17.25
N ALA A 7 -10.33 2.02 -17.05
CA ALA A 7 -10.78 1.61 -15.72
C ALA A 7 -9.95 0.48 -15.10
N VAL A 8 -9.15 -0.25 -15.90
CA VAL A 8 -8.30 -1.35 -15.44
C VAL A 8 -6.82 -0.97 -15.34
N LEU A 9 -6.47 0.27 -15.69
CA LEU A 9 -5.12 0.78 -15.52
C LEU A 9 -4.95 1.34 -14.11
N LEU A 10 -3.72 1.29 -13.60
CA LEU A 10 -3.30 1.94 -12.37
C LEU A 10 -1.87 2.45 -12.59
N PRO A 11 -1.71 3.57 -13.32
CA PRO A 11 -0.37 4.09 -13.61
C PRO A 11 0.33 4.48 -12.31
N ALA A 12 1.62 4.17 -12.22
CA ALA A 12 2.44 4.46 -11.05
C ALA A 12 3.32 5.70 -11.29
N ILE A 13 3.45 6.53 -10.25
CA ILE A 13 4.42 7.63 -10.20
C ILE A 13 5.32 7.48 -8.99
N ASP A 14 6.56 7.92 -9.13
CA ASP A 14 7.53 7.97 -8.02
C ASP A 14 7.76 9.39 -7.49
N SER A 15 7.18 10.42 -8.11
CA SER A 15 7.11 11.80 -7.61
C SER A 15 5.67 12.20 -7.25
N LEU A 16 5.49 13.32 -6.55
CA LEU A 16 4.17 13.90 -6.25
C LEU A 16 3.76 14.97 -7.27
N GLU A 17 4.08 14.74 -8.54
CA GLU A 17 3.82 15.67 -9.65
C GLU A 17 3.13 14.95 -10.81
N LEU A 18 2.15 15.60 -11.44
CA LEU A 18 1.53 15.08 -12.66
C LEU A 18 2.34 15.45 -13.89
N THR A 19 2.82 14.43 -14.60
CA THR A 19 3.37 14.58 -15.96
C THR A 19 2.26 14.91 -16.96
N ASP A 20 2.61 15.44 -18.13
CA ASP A 20 1.62 15.79 -19.15
C ASP A 20 0.88 14.57 -19.71
N ASP A 21 1.53 13.40 -19.76
CA ASP A 21 0.89 12.15 -20.14
C ASP A 21 -0.14 11.68 -19.09
N LEU A 22 0.13 11.90 -17.80
CA LEU A 22 -0.85 11.59 -16.75
C LEU A 22 -2.02 12.57 -16.75
N LYS A 23 -1.78 13.85 -16.99
CA LYS A 23 -2.84 14.84 -17.18
C LYS A 23 -3.76 14.38 -18.32
N ARG A 24 -3.18 14.02 -19.47
CA ARG A 24 -3.90 13.47 -20.62
C ARG A 24 -4.67 12.19 -20.25
N TYR A 25 -4.07 11.27 -19.50
CA TYR A 25 -4.73 10.05 -19.02
C TYR A 25 -6.01 10.36 -18.23
N PHE A 26 -5.98 11.33 -17.31
CA PHE A 26 -7.17 11.74 -16.56
C PHE A 26 -8.21 12.45 -17.44
N ASP A 27 -7.78 13.37 -18.30
CA ASP A 27 -8.64 14.11 -19.23
C ASP A 27 -9.38 13.16 -20.19
N GLU A 28 -8.75 12.04 -20.56
CA GLU A 28 -9.33 10.99 -21.40
C GLU A 28 -10.14 9.93 -20.62
N GLY A 29 -10.38 10.17 -19.33
CA GLY A 29 -11.29 9.40 -18.50
C GLY A 29 -10.65 8.36 -17.60
N GLY A 30 -9.31 8.37 -17.43
CA GLY A 30 -8.60 7.64 -16.39
C GLY A 30 -9.09 8.01 -14.98
N ARG A 31 -9.09 7.04 -14.05
CA ARG A 31 -9.69 7.21 -12.71
C ARG A 31 -8.87 6.62 -11.57
N SER A 32 -7.58 6.42 -11.79
CA SER A 32 -6.72 5.70 -10.85
C SER A 32 -5.29 6.21 -10.93
N LEU A 33 -4.60 6.17 -9.80
CA LEU A 33 -3.20 6.54 -9.69
C LEU A 33 -2.55 5.74 -8.57
N LEU A 34 -1.35 5.23 -8.79
CA LEU A 34 -0.52 4.63 -7.74
C LEU A 34 0.60 5.61 -7.39
N LEU A 35 0.59 6.08 -6.14
CA LEU A 35 1.73 6.79 -5.55
C LEU A 35 2.75 5.74 -5.13
N GLY A 36 3.59 5.38 -6.09
CA GLY A 36 4.61 4.36 -5.95
C GLY A 36 5.91 4.91 -5.37
N GLU A 37 6.96 4.20 -5.72
CA GLU A 37 8.31 4.38 -5.20
C GLU A 37 9.32 4.23 -6.33
N THR A 38 10.51 4.79 -6.15
CA THR A 38 11.57 4.61 -7.14
C THR A 38 12.02 3.15 -7.20
N ARG A 39 12.71 2.77 -8.27
CA ARG A 39 13.30 1.44 -8.39
C ARG A 39 14.17 1.05 -7.20
N ALA A 40 14.98 1.98 -6.69
CA ALA A 40 15.87 1.76 -5.55
C ALA A 40 15.08 1.57 -4.23
N GLU A 41 14.01 2.33 -4.05
CA GLU A 41 13.10 2.20 -2.89
C GLU A 41 12.39 0.85 -2.92
N TYR A 42 11.86 0.44 -4.08
CA TYR A 42 11.21 -0.86 -4.25
C TYR A 42 12.15 -2.03 -3.93
N VAL A 43 13.40 -2.00 -4.41
CA VAL A 43 14.40 -3.05 -4.08
C VAL A 43 14.80 -3.01 -2.61
N SER A 44 14.94 -1.83 -2.01
CA SER A 44 15.33 -1.72 -0.60
C SER A 44 14.16 -1.90 0.37
N ARG A 45 12.91 -1.93 -0.13
CA ARG A 45 11.65 -1.93 0.63
C ARG A 45 11.58 -0.80 1.64
N ARG A 46 12.19 0.33 1.29
CA ARG A 46 12.37 1.47 2.20
C ARG A 46 12.30 2.77 1.41
N MET A 47 11.44 3.67 1.86
CA MET A 47 11.44 5.06 1.39
C MET A 47 12.79 5.71 1.68
N SER A 48 13.34 6.41 0.69
CA SER A 48 14.62 7.11 0.81
C SER A 48 14.55 8.18 1.91
N ASP A 49 15.67 8.38 2.60
CA ASP A 49 15.74 9.39 3.67
C ASP A 49 15.49 10.80 3.13
N ALA A 50 15.83 11.07 1.87
CA ALA A 50 15.51 12.30 1.16
C ALA A 50 13.99 12.53 1.10
N ARG A 51 13.19 11.55 0.63
CA ARG A 51 11.72 11.68 0.57
C ARG A 51 11.11 11.81 1.96
N ARG A 52 11.59 11.03 2.92
CA ARG A 52 11.14 11.13 4.32
C ARG A 52 11.37 12.52 4.92
N ALA A 53 12.44 13.20 4.48
CA ALA A 53 12.77 14.54 4.92
C ALA A 53 12.07 15.65 4.10
N SER A 54 11.66 15.39 2.86
CA SER A 54 11.14 16.40 1.93
C SER A 54 9.63 16.36 1.73
N GLU A 55 9.01 15.19 1.62
CA GLU A 55 7.57 15.10 1.37
C GLU A 55 6.78 15.59 2.58
N ARG A 56 5.70 16.32 2.31
CA ARG A 56 4.80 16.87 3.33
C ARG A 56 3.36 16.49 3.02
N ALA A 57 2.50 16.60 4.02
CA ALA A 57 1.06 16.36 3.86
C ALA A 57 0.43 17.28 2.80
N GLU A 58 0.96 18.49 2.65
CA GLU A 58 0.58 19.48 1.65
C GLU A 58 0.83 18.98 0.22
N ASP A 59 1.92 18.24 -0.03
CA ASP A 59 2.25 17.75 -1.36
C ASP A 59 1.26 16.70 -1.85
N PHE A 60 0.90 15.75 -0.98
CA PHE A 60 -0.12 14.75 -1.27
C PHE A 60 -1.48 15.39 -1.55
N ARG A 61 -1.89 16.37 -0.72
CA ARG A 61 -3.14 17.10 -0.90
C ARG A 61 -3.15 17.89 -2.19
N ARG A 62 -2.07 18.61 -2.51
CA ARG A 62 -1.91 19.35 -3.77
C ARG A 62 -2.07 18.44 -4.97
N LEU A 63 -1.43 17.27 -4.97
CA LEU A 63 -1.58 16.29 -6.03
C LEU A 63 -3.02 15.77 -6.14
N ALA A 64 -3.65 15.43 -5.01
CA ALA A 64 -5.02 14.95 -4.98
C ALA A 64 -6.01 16.01 -5.51
N ASP A 65 -5.82 17.27 -5.13
CA ASP A 65 -6.62 18.40 -5.62
C ASP A 65 -6.40 18.59 -7.14
N GLU A 66 -5.16 18.55 -7.61
CA GLU A 66 -4.83 18.69 -9.04
C GLU A 66 -5.50 17.57 -9.87
N VAL A 67 -5.45 16.33 -9.39
CA VAL A 67 -6.13 15.19 -10.02
C VAL A 67 -7.65 15.39 -10.02
N ALA A 68 -8.21 15.89 -8.91
CA ALA A 68 -9.64 16.12 -8.77
C ALA A 68 -10.19 17.21 -9.72
N THR A 69 -9.36 18.18 -10.14
CA THR A 69 -9.76 19.17 -11.16
C THR A 69 -9.96 18.57 -12.55
N ARG A 70 -9.34 17.41 -12.82
CA ARG A 70 -9.37 16.74 -14.13
C ARG A 70 -10.35 15.59 -14.19
N ALA A 71 -10.48 14.87 -13.08
CA ALA A 71 -11.34 13.70 -12.98
C ALA A 71 -12.09 13.67 -11.65
N ASN A 72 -13.41 13.53 -11.73
CA ASN A 72 -14.22 13.16 -10.56
C ASN A 72 -13.89 11.72 -10.07
N ARG A 73 -13.96 11.50 -8.76
CA ARG A 73 -13.86 10.16 -8.13
C ARG A 73 -12.64 9.35 -8.59
N VAL A 74 -11.44 9.87 -8.37
CA VAL A 74 -10.19 9.15 -8.64
C VAL A 74 -9.80 8.28 -7.46
N LEU A 75 -9.37 7.05 -7.75
CA LEU A 75 -8.79 6.13 -6.78
C LEU A 75 -7.28 6.34 -6.70
N ILE A 76 -6.81 7.01 -5.65
CA ILE A 76 -5.38 7.16 -5.37
C ILE A 76 -4.96 6.02 -4.43
N ALA A 77 -4.07 5.16 -4.90
CA ALA A 77 -3.55 4.00 -4.20
C ALA A 77 -2.09 4.22 -3.78
N LEU A 78 -1.66 3.52 -2.73
CA LEU A 78 -0.25 3.40 -2.34
C LEU A 78 0.01 2.11 -1.54
N ASP A 79 1.27 1.74 -1.38
CA ASP A 79 1.68 0.62 -0.53
C ASP A 79 1.77 1.06 0.94
N GLN A 80 0.75 0.69 1.72
CA GLN A 80 0.73 0.88 3.17
C GLN A 80 0.27 -0.41 3.84
N GLU A 81 1.18 -1.00 4.61
CA GLU A 81 1.00 -2.26 5.32
C GLU A 81 0.88 -2.03 6.83
N PRO A 82 0.32 -3.00 7.60
CA PRO A 82 0.28 -2.95 9.06
C PRO A 82 1.69 -2.84 9.68
N THR A 83 2.63 -3.51 9.02
CA THR A 83 4.07 -3.59 9.29
C THR A 83 4.78 -3.77 7.95
N GLY A 84 6.03 -3.34 7.82
CA GLY A 84 6.79 -3.51 6.58
C GLY A 84 6.79 -2.24 5.75
N ILE A 85 6.14 -2.24 4.58
CA ILE A 85 6.14 -1.07 3.70
C ILE A 85 5.15 -0.02 4.20
N GLU A 86 5.66 1.19 4.45
CA GLU A 86 4.89 2.34 4.91
C GLU A 86 5.15 3.55 4.00
N ARG A 87 4.48 3.62 2.83
CA ARG A 87 4.71 4.70 1.85
C ARG A 87 4.46 6.09 2.41
N LEU A 88 3.55 6.24 3.38
CA LEU A 88 3.28 7.52 4.05
C LEU A 88 4.38 7.94 5.03
N HIS A 89 5.34 7.06 5.36
CA HIS A 89 6.61 7.33 6.03
C HIS A 89 6.62 8.31 7.22
N GLY A 90 5.51 8.39 7.98
CA GLY A 90 5.35 9.26 9.14
C GLY A 90 4.24 10.31 9.02
N LEU A 91 3.66 10.48 7.83
CA LEU A 91 2.48 11.33 7.59
C LEU A 91 1.18 10.70 8.11
N ALA A 92 1.21 9.40 8.40
CA ALA A 92 0.20 8.69 9.18
C ALA A 92 0.89 8.01 10.39
N PRO A 93 0.16 7.80 11.51
CA PRO A 93 0.72 7.06 12.64
C PRO A 93 1.03 5.62 12.24
N ARG A 94 1.96 4.99 12.96
CA ARG A 94 2.24 3.56 12.79
C ARG A 94 1.24 2.72 13.58
N LEU A 95 0.93 1.53 13.08
CA LEU A 95 0.02 0.61 13.78
C LEU A 95 0.67 0.05 15.06
N GLY A 96 1.92 -0.40 14.93
CA GLY A 96 2.73 -1.00 15.99
C GLY A 96 3.82 -1.89 15.40
N GLY A 97 4.75 -2.35 16.23
CA GLY A 97 5.73 -3.36 15.82
C GLY A 97 5.11 -4.75 15.69
N ARG A 98 5.70 -5.63 14.87
CA ARG A 98 5.20 -7.00 14.67
C ARG A 98 4.93 -7.74 15.98
N ALA A 99 5.89 -7.73 16.92
CA ALA A 99 5.75 -8.38 18.22
C ALA A 99 4.61 -7.78 19.07
N GLU A 100 4.38 -6.48 18.98
CA GLU A 100 3.28 -5.81 19.69
C GLU A 100 1.92 -6.26 19.14
N LEU A 101 1.78 -6.39 17.82
CA LEU A 101 0.52 -6.80 17.19
C LEU A 101 0.08 -8.22 17.58
N LEU A 102 1.03 -9.10 17.93
CA LEU A 102 0.72 -10.48 18.34
C LEU A 102 -0.06 -10.55 19.67
N SER A 103 0.20 -9.62 20.59
CA SER A 103 -0.50 -9.51 21.88
C SER A 103 -1.52 -8.38 21.94
N MET A 104 -1.55 -7.51 20.92
CA MET A 104 -2.49 -6.39 20.86
C MET A 104 -3.93 -6.88 20.68
N PRO A 105 -4.89 -6.39 21.49
CA PRO A 105 -6.30 -6.68 21.31
C PRO A 105 -6.80 -6.24 19.93
N ASP A 106 -7.66 -7.05 19.31
CA ASP A 106 -8.24 -6.80 17.99
C ASP A 106 -8.89 -5.41 17.91
N GLU A 107 -9.54 -4.99 18.99
CA GLU A 107 -10.19 -3.68 19.08
C GLU A 107 -9.19 -2.54 18.96
N THR A 108 -8.06 -2.65 19.65
CA THR A 108 -6.99 -1.66 19.60
C THR A 108 -6.39 -1.58 18.20
N ILE A 109 -6.18 -2.73 17.53
CA ILE A 109 -5.70 -2.78 16.14
C ILE A 109 -6.69 -2.05 15.23
N ARG A 110 -7.99 -2.35 15.36
CA ARG A 110 -9.07 -1.75 14.56
C ARG A 110 -9.14 -0.24 14.74
N GLN A 111 -9.06 0.25 15.97
CA GLN A 111 -9.09 1.68 16.29
C GLN A 111 -7.85 2.41 15.74
N ARG A 112 -6.65 1.86 15.92
CA ARG A 112 -5.43 2.44 15.36
C ARG A 112 -5.47 2.46 13.83
N ALA A 113 -5.89 1.36 13.22
CA ALA A 113 -6.06 1.26 11.77
C ALA A 113 -7.09 2.27 11.24
N HIS A 114 -8.18 2.52 11.97
CA HIS A 114 -9.12 3.59 11.61
C HIS A 114 -8.43 4.96 11.58
N VAL A 115 -7.60 5.30 12.57
CA VAL A 115 -6.85 6.57 12.59
C VAL A 115 -5.88 6.66 11.41
N ILE A 116 -5.18 5.57 11.07
CA ILE A 116 -4.31 5.50 9.89
C ILE A 116 -5.12 5.78 8.61
N GLY A 117 -6.26 5.10 8.43
CA GLY A 117 -7.12 5.29 7.28
C GLY A 117 -7.69 6.71 7.19
N ARG A 118 -8.07 7.31 8.32
CA ARG A 118 -8.50 8.72 8.40
C ARG A 118 -7.41 9.67 7.93
N LYS A 119 -6.16 9.46 8.38
CA LYS A 119 -5.02 10.27 7.95
C LYS A 119 -4.71 10.11 6.48
N ALA A 120 -4.72 8.89 5.95
CA ALA A 120 -4.55 8.67 4.52
C ALA A 120 -5.64 9.36 3.69
N ARG A 121 -6.89 9.33 4.15
CA ARG A 121 -8.01 10.01 3.47
C ARG A 121 -7.85 11.53 3.47
N GLU A 122 -7.35 12.12 4.55
CA GLU A 122 -7.01 13.55 4.63
C GLU A 122 -5.92 13.95 3.62
N LEU A 123 -5.07 12.99 3.21
CA LEU A 123 -4.04 13.15 2.18
C LEU A 123 -4.54 12.84 0.76
N GLY A 124 -5.84 12.56 0.59
CA GLY A 124 -6.44 12.21 -0.70
C GLY A 124 -6.28 10.75 -1.13
N VAL A 125 -5.72 9.89 -0.28
CA VAL A 125 -5.54 8.47 -0.56
C VAL A 125 -6.84 7.71 -0.32
N GLY A 126 -7.20 6.83 -1.24
CA GLY A 126 -8.43 6.03 -1.19
C GLY A 126 -8.21 4.52 -1.12
N MET A 127 -6.98 4.04 -1.34
CA MET A 127 -6.68 2.60 -1.38
C MET A 127 -5.29 2.31 -0.83
N PHE A 128 -5.21 1.27 -0.01
CA PHE A 128 -3.95 0.64 0.33
C PHE A 128 -3.78 -0.64 -0.47
N LEU A 129 -2.62 -0.78 -1.10
CA LEU A 129 -2.12 -2.04 -1.64
C LEU A 129 -1.55 -2.86 -0.46
N GLY A 130 -2.43 -3.27 0.46
CA GLY A 130 -2.10 -4.01 1.66
C GLY A 130 -3.37 -4.39 2.43
N PRO A 131 -3.28 -5.31 3.39
CA PRO A 131 -2.06 -5.84 4.00
C PRO A 131 -1.43 -7.03 3.27
N VAL A 132 -0.17 -7.33 3.57
CA VAL A 132 0.43 -8.64 3.31
C VAL A 132 -0.21 -9.67 4.25
N VAL A 133 -0.76 -10.73 3.66
CA VAL A 133 -1.41 -11.87 4.34
C VAL A 133 -0.66 -13.18 4.12
N ASP A 134 0.50 -13.14 3.49
CA ASP A 134 1.36 -14.30 3.26
C ASP A 134 1.86 -14.92 4.57
N VAL A 135 1.88 -16.25 4.61
CA VAL A 135 2.43 -17.05 5.71
C VAL A 135 3.66 -17.79 5.18
N LEU A 136 4.84 -17.47 5.72
CA LEU A 136 6.08 -18.08 5.25
C LEU A 136 6.31 -19.42 5.95
N THR A 137 6.38 -20.49 5.17
CA THR A 137 6.81 -21.82 5.62
C THR A 137 8.18 -22.20 5.06
N GLY A 138 8.66 -21.47 4.05
CA GLY A 138 9.98 -21.62 3.44
C GLY A 138 10.76 -20.32 3.41
N ARG A 139 11.76 -20.24 2.52
CA ARG A 139 12.57 -19.03 2.35
C ARG A 139 11.83 -18.09 1.42
N ASN A 140 11.67 -16.83 1.81
CA ASN A 140 11.22 -15.78 0.90
C ASN A 140 11.94 -14.46 1.25
N PRO A 141 13.01 -14.09 0.50
CA PRO A 141 13.72 -12.85 0.75
C PRO A 141 12.88 -11.62 0.43
N TRP A 142 11.92 -11.73 -0.51
CA TRP A 142 11.14 -10.57 -0.95
C TRP A 142 10.10 -10.10 0.06
N LEU A 143 9.53 -11.03 0.83
CA LEU A 143 8.60 -10.76 1.93
C LEU A 143 9.28 -10.67 3.30
N HIS A 144 10.61 -10.75 3.36
CA HIS A 144 11.33 -10.62 4.62
C HIS A 144 11.00 -9.29 5.31
N GLY A 145 10.60 -9.36 6.58
CA GLY A 145 10.21 -8.18 7.37
C GLY A 145 8.81 -7.62 7.06
N ARG A 146 8.06 -8.20 6.12
CA ARG A 146 6.70 -7.77 5.74
C ARG A 146 5.60 -8.72 6.22
N THR A 147 5.93 -9.98 6.50
CA THR A 147 4.95 -10.93 7.07
C THR A 147 4.80 -10.79 8.59
N LEU A 148 3.58 -11.03 9.06
CA LEU A 148 3.17 -10.79 10.45
C LEU A 148 3.52 -11.95 11.39
N ASP A 149 3.32 -13.19 10.94
CA ASP A 149 3.55 -14.40 11.74
C ASP A 149 3.72 -15.61 10.80
N THR A 150 4.15 -16.74 11.35
CA THR A 150 4.12 -18.05 10.69
C THR A 150 2.84 -18.84 11.02
N ASP A 151 2.06 -18.42 12.02
CA ASP A 151 0.71 -18.94 12.27
C ASP A 151 -0.35 -18.17 11.46
N ALA A 152 -0.98 -18.86 10.51
CA ALA A 152 -2.07 -18.32 9.68
C ALA A 152 -3.24 -17.76 10.50
N ARG A 153 -3.53 -18.29 11.69
CA ARG A 153 -4.60 -17.79 12.57
C ARG A 153 -4.26 -16.41 13.12
N GLN A 154 -3.01 -16.20 13.50
CA GLN A 154 -2.52 -14.90 13.98
C GLN A 154 -2.48 -13.86 12.85
N VAL A 155 -2.01 -14.26 11.66
CA VAL A 155 -2.06 -13.40 10.47
C VAL A 155 -3.49 -12.99 10.15
N ALA A 156 -4.44 -13.94 10.11
CA ALA A 156 -5.84 -13.67 9.83
C ALA A 156 -6.48 -12.74 10.88
N ARG A 157 -6.21 -12.95 12.18
CA ARG A 157 -6.71 -12.11 13.28
C ARG A 157 -6.29 -10.65 13.10
N ILE A 158 -4.99 -10.41 12.97
CA ILE A 158 -4.41 -9.06 12.87
C ILE A 158 -4.88 -8.36 11.59
N THR A 159 -4.82 -9.06 10.45
CA THR A 159 -5.18 -8.46 9.15
C THR A 159 -6.66 -8.17 9.04
N ARG A 160 -7.55 -9.03 9.58
CA ARG A 160 -8.98 -8.74 9.67
C ARG A 160 -9.26 -7.47 10.47
N ALA A 161 -8.63 -7.31 11.63
CA ALA A 161 -8.81 -6.12 12.46
C ALA A 161 -8.28 -4.86 11.76
N PHE A 162 -7.11 -4.94 11.13
CA PHE A 162 -6.53 -3.85 10.34
C PHE A 162 -7.43 -3.44 9.16
N ILE A 163 -7.84 -4.41 8.34
CA ILE A 163 -8.72 -4.22 7.18
C ILE A 163 -10.02 -3.55 7.61
N SER A 164 -10.67 -4.08 8.66
CA SER A 164 -11.89 -3.49 9.22
C SER A 164 -11.69 -2.04 9.65
N GLY A 165 -10.56 -1.75 10.31
CA GLY A 165 -10.22 -0.39 10.73
C GLY A 165 -10.06 0.58 9.56
N ILE A 166 -9.20 0.27 8.58
CA ILE A 166 -8.97 1.18 7.44
C ILE A 166 -10.21 1.34 6.56
N GLN A 167 -10.99 0.26 6.36
CA GLN A 167 -12.24 0.32 5.58
C GLN A 167 -13.31 1.14 6.30
N SER A 168 -13.37 1.13 7.63
CA SER A 168 -14.28 2.01 8.39
C SER A 168 -13.94 3.50 8.25
N ALA A 169 -12.72 3.84 7.83
CA ALA A 169 -12.33 5.21 7.45
C ALA A 169 -12.57 5.52 5.95
N GLY A 170 -13.03 4.53 5.17
CA GLY A 170 -13.27 4.62 3.73
C GLY A 170 -12.04 4.43 2.86
N ILE A 171 -11.03 3.70 3.36
CA ILE A 171 -9.89 3.25 2.56
C ILE A 171 -10.15 1.82 2.07
N VAL A 172 -9.99 1.59 0.76
CA VAL A 172 -10.02 0.24 0.19
C VAL A 172 -8.78 -0.54 0.64
N ALA A 173 -8.98 -1.75 1.15
CA ALA A 173 -7.91 -2.67 1.49
C ALA A 173 -7.70 -3.70 0.37
N THR A 174 -6.46 -4.11 0.15
CA THR A 174 -6.08 -5.08 -0.89
C THR A 174 -5.17 -6.13 -0.28
N ALA A 175 -5.77 -7.19 0.26
CA ALA A 175 -5.00 -8.31 0.80
C ALA A 175 -4.15 -8.94 -0.32
N LYS A 176 -2.87 -9.16 -0.04
CA LYS A 176 -1.90 -9.67 -1.00
C LYS A 176 -0.92 -10.65 -0.32
N HIS A 177 -0.36 -11.61 -1.02
CA HIS A 177 -0.41 -11.85 -2.45
C HIS A 177 -1.08 -13.20 -2.72
N PHE A 178 -2.19 -13.23 -3.45
CA PHE A 178 -2.89 -14.48 -3.74
C PHE A 178 -2.07 -15.36 -4.71
N PRO A 179 -1.99 -16.69 -4.54
CA PRO A 179 -2.62 -17.50 -3.47
C PRO A 179 -1.82 -17.58 -2.17
N GLY A 180 -0.59 -17.07 -2.17
CA GLY A 180 0.32 -17.07 -1.03
C GLY A 180 1.74 -17.42 -1.48
N HIS A 181 2.68 -16.52 -1.24
CA HIS A 181 4.09 -16.66 -1.62
C HIS A 181 4.94 -17.20 -0.46
N HIS A 182 4.60 -18.41 -0.01
CA HIS A 182 5.15 -19.01 1.21
C HIS A 182 6.61 -19.48 1.10
N ASP A 183 7.08 -19.83 -0.11
CA ASP A 183 8.45 -20.26 -0.41
C ASP A 183 8.86 -19.80 -1.83
N ILE A 184 9.68 -18.75 -1.88
CA ILE A 184 10.25 -18.19 -3.11
C ILE A 184 11.75 -18.00 -2.87
N THR A 185 12.60 -18.66 -3.64
CA THR A 185 14.05 -18.59 -3.41
C THR A 185 14.72 -17.33 -3.95
N GLY A 186 14.11 -16.69 -4.95
CA GLY A 186 14.58 -15.44 -5.55
C GLY A 186 13.84 -14.20 -5.03
N ASP A 187 14.29 -13.03 -5.44
CA ASP A 187 13.61 -11.77 -5.18
C ASP A 187 12.93 -11.27 -6.47
N PRO A 188 11.60 -11.39 -6.62
CA PRO A 188 10.88 -10.91 -7.81
C PRO A 188 11.02 -9.41 -8.05
N ALA A 189 11.54 -8.64 -7.09
CA ALA A 189 11.92 -7.27 -7.36
C ALA A 189 13.10 -7.19 -8.33
N ILE A 190 14.04 -8.14 -8.37
CA ILE A 190 15.30 -8.04 -9.15
C ILE A 190 15.46 -9.11 -10.22
N GLU A 191 14.74 -10.21 -10.13
CA GLU A 191 14.83 -11.36 -11.04
C GLU A 191 13.49 -12.08 -11.19
N LEU A 192 13.40 -13.05 -12.10
CA LEU A 192 12.27 -13.96 -12.13
C LEU A 192 12.35 -14.95 -10.97
N ALA A 193 11.21 -15.24 -10.33
CA ALA A 193 11.17 -16.13 -9.19
C ALA A 193 9.91 -17.00 -9.20
N ASP A 194 10.07 -18.27 -8.85
CA ASP A 194 8.99 -19.26 -8.79
C ASP A 194 8.55 -19.51 -7.35
N VAL A 195 7.25 -19.74 -7.17
CA VAL A 195 6.70 -20.24 -5.90
C VAL A 195 6.83 -21.75 -5.91
N ARG A 196 7.51 -22.33 -4.93
CA ARG A 196 7.69 -23.78 -4.85
C ARG A 196 6.42 -24.46 -4.34
N GLY A 197 6.14 -25.66 -4.86
CA GLY A 197 5.10 -26.54 -4.32
C GLY A 197 3.65 -26.09 -4.55
N THR A 198 3.41 -25.22 -5.53
CA THR A 198 2.08 -24.97 -6.10
C THR A 198 1.73 -25.95 -7.20
#